data_AF-A0A6N8I1Q6-F1
#
_entry.id   AF-A0A6N8I1Q6-F1
#
_cell.length_a   1.000
_cell.length_b   1.000
_cell.length_c   1.000
_cell.angle_alpha   90.00
_cell.angle_beta   90.00
_cell.angle_gamma   90.00
#
_symmetry.space_group_name_H-M   'P 1'
#
loop_
_entity.id
_entity.type
_entity.pdbx_description
1 polymer ?
#
loop_
_entity_poly.entity_id
_entity_poly.type
_entity_poly.pdbx_seq_one_letter_code
_entity_poly.pdbx_strand_id
1 'polypeptide(L)' 'MKSITISRMEGIYAICEDENQKYYAIEISELPQGASAGDVLIVDDTEGTLTIDREATLAKKKKKK' A
#
# COMPACT_ATOMS: atom_id res chain seq x y z
N MET A 1 8.40 6.48 8.13
CA MET A 1 7.12 6.86 7.50
C MET A 1 7.33 7.47 6.11
N LYS A 2 7.27 6.65 5.06
CA LYS A 2 7.11 7.10 3.67
C LYS A 2 5.78 6.59 3.14
N SER A 3 5.05 7.41 2.40
CA SER A 3 3.82 7.01 1.73
C SER A 3 4.09 6.74 0.26
N ILE A 4 3.87 5.50 -0.15
CA ILE A 4 3.96 5.08 -1.56
C ILE A 4 2.57 4.73 -2.07
N THR A 5 2.30 5.01 -3.34
CA THR A 5 1.02 4.72 -3.98
C THR A 5 1.20 3.67 -5.06
N ILE A 6 0.36 2.64 -5.08
CA ILE A 6 0.43 1.61 -6.13
C ILE A 6 -0.16 2.19 -7.41
N SER A 7 0.71 2.44 -8.40
CA SER A 7 0.31 2.90 -9.73
C SER A 7 -0.35 1.79 -10.53
N ARG A 8 0.28 0.60 -10.56
CA ARG A 8 -0.25 -0.58 -11.25
C ARG A 8 0.29 -1.86 -10.63
N MET A 9 -0.42 -2.97 -10.84
CA MET A 9 0.05 -4.30 -10.49
C MET A 9 0.26 -5.12 -11.75
N GLU A 10 1.36 -5.86 -11.80
CA GLU A 10 1.82 -6.61 -12.94
C GLU A 10 2.21 -8.03 -12.52
N GLY A 11 1.27 -8.97 -12.68
CA GLY A 11 1.46 -10.36 -12.27
C GLY A 11 1.67 -10.47 -10.76
N ILE A 12 2.89 -10.84 -10.36
CA ILE A 12 3.32 -10.96 -8.95
C ILE A 12 4.01 -9.71 -8.40
N TYR A 13 4.09 -8.64 -9.18
CA TYR A 13 4.72 -7.39 -8.75
C TYR A 13 3.71 -6.25 -8.67
N ALA A 14 3.92 -5.33 -7.74
CA ALA A 14 3.23 -4.07 -7.64
C ALA A 14 4.22 -2.94 -7.90
N ILE A 15 3.85 -2.06 -8.83
CA ILE A 15 4.60 -0.84 -9.15
C ILE A 15 4.07 0.26 -8.25
N CYS A 16 4.87 0.61 -7.25
CA CYS A 16 4.59 1.69 -6.31
C CYS A 16 5.40 2.93 -6.70
N GLU A 17 4.78 4.10 -6.61
CA GLU A 17 5.43 5.39 -6.80
C GLU A 17 5.42 6.16 -5.47
N ASP A 18 6.54 6.80 -5.14
CA ASP A 18 6.68 7.70 -3.99
C ASP A 18 6.64 9.17 -4.43
N GLU A 19 6.46 10.12 -3.49
CA GLU A 19 6.52 11.57 -3.75
C GLU A 19 7.83 12.02 -4.41
N ASN A 20 8.89 11.23 -4.31
CA ASN A 20 10.17 11.48 -4.97
C ASN A 20 10.21 11.01 -6.45
N GLN A 21 9.08 10.67 -7.07
CA GLN A 21 8.98 10.07 -8.41
C GLN A 21 9.85 8.81 -8.55
N LYS A 22 10.03 8.08 -7.45
CA LYS A 22 10.74 6.80 -7.45
C LYS A 22 9.74 5.67 -7.64
N TYR A 23 10.03 4.82 -8.61
CA TYR A 23 9.28 3.61 -8.88
C TYR A 23 9.92 2.43 -8.15
N TYR A 24 9.09 1.71 -7.39
CA TYR A 24 9.46 0.51 -6.67
C TYR A 24 8.63 -0.66 -7.20
N ALA A 25 9.30 -1.70 -7.65
CA ALA A 25 8.64 -2.97 -7.95
C ALA A 25 8.74 -3.86 -6.71
N ILE A 26 7.62 -4.08 -6.03
CA ILE A 26 7.54 -4.89 -4.80
C ILE A 26 6.72 -6.12 -5.12
N GLU A 27 7.12 -7.31 -4.65
CA GLU A 27 6.30 -8.50 -4.85
C GLU A 27 4.98 -8.39 -4.07
N ILE A 28 3.85 -8.80 -4.66
CA ILE A 28 2.57 -8.85 -3.93
C ILE A 28 2.60 -9.79 -2.72
N SER A 29 3.58 -10.70 -2.67
CA SER A 29 3.86 -11.52 -1.48
C SER A 29 4.49 -10.74 -0.33
N GLU A 30 5.27 -9.70 -0.62
CA GLU A 30 5.82 -8.77 0.38
C GLU A 30 4.82 -7.67 0.73
N LEU A 31 3.84 -7.43 -0.13
CA LEU A 31 2.78 -6.49 0.18
C LEU A 31 1.87 -7.05 1.27
N PRO A 32 1.49 -6.21 2.25
CA PRO A 32 0.48 -6.58 3.23
C PRO A 32 -0.81 -7.05 2.57
N GLN A 33 -1.43 -8.05 3.19
CA GLN A 33 -2.52 -8.83 2.60
C GLN A 33 -3.71 -7.91 2.28
N GLY A 34 -3.83 -7.49 1.01
CA GLY A 34 -4.88 -6.57 0.63
C GLY A 34 -4.54 -5.34 -0.18
N ALA A 35 -3.27 -5.12 -0.48
CA ALA A 35 -2.85 -4.07 -1.37
C ALA A 35 -3.55 -4.25 -2.73
N SER A 36 -4.01 -3.15 -3.33
CA SER A 36 -4.61 -3.14 -4.66
C SER A 36 -4.08 -1.94 -5.45
N ALA A 37 -4.17 -1.98 -6.79
CA ALA A 37 -3.77 -0.82 -7.60
C ALA A 37 -4.63 0.39 -7.21
N GLY A 38 -3.97 1.51 -6.88
CA GLY A 38 -4.60 2.72 -6.35
C GLY A 38 -4.62 2.84 -4.82
N ASP A 39 -4.19 1.81 -4.07
CA ASP A 39 -4.00 1.93 -2.61
C ASP A 39 -2.71 2.67 -2.27
N VAL A 40 -2.76 3.38 -1.15
CA VAL A 40 -1.61 4.06 -0.54
C VAL A 40 -1.08 3.17 0.58
N LEU A 41 0.20 2.82 0.51
CA LEU A 41 0.91 2.11 1.56
C LEU A 41 1.81 3.05 2.34
N ILE A 42 1.81 2.86 3.66
CA ILE A 42 2.72 3.55 4.55
C ILE A 42 3.84 2.55 4.87
N VAL A 43 5.04 2.89 4.45
CA VAL A 43 6.26 2.15 4.73
C VAL A 43 6.94 2.78 5.94
N ASP A 44 7.05 2.03 7.02
CA ASP A 44 7.85 2.40 8.18
C ASP A 44 9.23 1.75 8.14
N ASP A 45 10.21 2.51 7.65
CA ASP A 45 11.63 2.13 7.59
C ASP A 45 12.21 1.75 8.97
N THR A 46 11.72 2.38 10.04
CA THR A 46 12.14 2.14 11.43
C THR A 46 11.73 0.78 11.99
N GLU A 47 10.58 0.25 11.56
CA GLU A 47 10.06 -1.04 12.00
C GLU A 47 10.04 -2.09 10.89
N GLY A 48 10.49 -1.75 9.68
CA GLY A 48 10.37 -2.58 8.48
C GLY A 48 8.93 -2.98 8.15
N THR A 49 7.94 -2.22 8.64
CA THR A 49 6.53 -2.61 8.59
C THR A 49 5.82 -1.87 7.47
N LEU A 50 5.16 -2.63 6.61
CA LEU A 50 4.30 -2.14 5.53
C LEU A 50 2.85 -2.16 6.02
N THR A 51 2.30 -0.99 6.31
CA THR A 51 0.91 -0.89 6.75
C THR A 51 0.06 -0.36 5.60
N ILE A 52 -0.91 -1.15 5.14
CA ILE A 52 -2.02 -0.60 4.36
C ILE A 52 -2.95 0.06 5.35
N ASP A 53 -3.27 1.34 5.13
CA ASP A 53 -4.30 2.02 5.89
C ASP A 53 -5.70 1.51 5.46
N ARG A 54 -6.02 0.28 5.87
CA ARG A 54 -7.36 -0.32 5.72
C ARG A 54 -8.31 0.18 6.80
N GLU A 55 -7.84 0.93 7.78
CA GLU A 55 -8.67 1.45 8.86
C GLU A 55 -9.57 2.60 8.37
N ALA A 56 -9.12 3.42 7.40
CA ALA A 56 -10.01 4.31 6.65
C ALA A 56 -11.11 3.55 5.87
N THR A 57 -10.82 2.32 5.41
CA THR A 57 -11.73 1.47 4.62
C THR A 57 -12.76 0.73 5.49
N LEU A 58 -12.40 0.30 6.71
CA LEU A 58 -13.31 -0.36 7.65
C LEU A 58 -14.12 0.60 8.51
N ALA A 59 -13.58 1.78 8.86
CA ALA A 59 -14.31 2.80 9.62
C ALA A 59 -15.54 3.33 8.85
N LYS A 60 -15.52 3.34 7.51
CA LYS A 60 -16.72 3.67 6.70
C LYS A 60 -17.75 2.54 6.65
N LYS A 61 -17.37 1.27 6.79
CA LYS A 61 -18.35 0.15 6.77
C LYS A 61 -19.08 -0.03 8.10
N LYS A 62 -18.55 0.47 9.23
CA LYS A 62 -19.21 0.32 10.54
C LYS A 62 -20.21 1.42 10.89
N LYS A 63 -20.39 2.45 10.05
CA LYS A 63 -21.46 3.48 10.19
C LYS A 63 -22.76 3.15 9.43
N LYS A 64 -22.91 1.94 8.91
CA LYS A 64 -24.16 1.41 8.36
C LYS A 64 -24.54 0.10 9.05
N LYS A 65 -24.80 0.15 10.36
CA LYS A 65 -25.80 -0.73 10.98
C LYS A 65 -26.31 -0.11 12.27
#